data_AF-A0A9W9WTT4-F1
#
_entry.id   AF-A0A9W9WTT4-F1
#
_cell.length_a   1.000
_cell.length_b   1.000
_cell.length_c   1.000
_cell.angle_alpha   90.00
_cell.angle_beta   90.00
_cell.angle_gamma   90.00
#
_symmetry.space_group_name_H-M   'P 1'
#
loop_
_entity.id
_entity.type
_entity.pdbx_description
1 polymer ?
#
loop_
_entity_poly.entity_id
_entity_poly.type
_entity_poly.pdbx_seq_one_letter_code
_entity_poly.pdbx_strand_id
1 'polypeptide(L)'
;MPTGESPSSTQVAPPVPEALRCQQLPLIDMLNMGIRVFDLRYAFDPTNTSIIFYHSQGLLSETASLDNVLFGFYRWLDDHPSEALFLSLQYEGSTARYASNNAALQNKLFYTLTQWEDNGVNLSLIYNSKENLTAYIEDYYQPLTPFGSNATENIQWKYNATTTNLIKAAAQHRDSLFWNWASGTNTLNAPPDWPRTMALGNGSLTPFGGVNQRLLEFFKQQKCKRLGMVMFDFFDQPSVLIDTFLQI
;
A
#
# COMPACT_ATOMS: atom_id res chain seq x y z
N MET A 1 23.20 58.12 -26.11
CA MET A 1 23.69 57.05 -25.20
C MET A 1 22.51 56.24 -24.72
N PRO A 2 22.35 54.98 -25.14
CA PRO A 2 21.57 54.00 -24.40
C PRO A 2 22.54 53.15 -23.56
N THR A 3 22.24 53.06 -22.27
CA THR A 3 22.92 52.22 -21.29
C THR A 3 22.64 50.75 -21.60
N GLY A 4 23.70 49.99 -21.92
CA GLY A 4 23.61 48.54 -22.06
C GLY A 4 23.46 47.90 -20.69
N GLU A 5 22.28 47.33 -20.42
CA GLU A 5 22.12 46.36 -19.34
C GLU A 5 22.79 45.05 -19.76
N SER A 6 23.76 44.61 -18.95
CA SER A 6 24.35 43.28 -19.04
C SER A 6 23.30 42.26 -18.56
N PRO A 7 22.99 41.19 -19.32
CA PRO A 7 22.18 40.11 -18.76
C PRO A 7 23.06 39.30 -17.80
N SER A 8 22.92 39.57 -16.50
CA SER A 8 23.41 38.65 -15.47
C SER A 8 22.46 37.45 -15.37
N SER A 9 22.56 36.52 -16.31
CA SER A 9 22.03 35.17 -16.09
C SER A 9 23.21 34.23 -15.88
N THR A 10 23.68 34.15 -14.63
CA THR A 10 24.41 32.96 -14.18
C THR A 10 23.44 31.78 -14.20
N GLN A 11 23.17 31.23 -15.38
CA GLN A 11 22.68 29.86 -15.48
C GLN A 11 23.81 28.98 -14.94
N VAL A 12 23.62 28.49 -13.71
CA VAL A 12 24.46 27.42 -13.17
C VAL A 12 24.37 26.27 -14.18
N ALA A 13 25.51 25.85 -14.72
CA ALA A 13 25.54 24.71 -15.63
C ALA A 13 24.87 23.51 -14.93
N PRO A 14 23.96 22.79 -15.60
CA PRO A 14 23.31 21.64 -14.99
C PRO A 14 24.38 20.62 -14.57
N PRO A 15 24.20 19.93 -13.43
CA PRO A 15 25.16 18.92 -12.99
C PRO A 15 25.34 17.83 -14.05
N VAL A 16 26.57 17.32 -14.19
CA VAL A 16 26.83 16.18 -15.08
C VAL A 16 26.08 14.94 -14.58
N PRO A 17 25.63 14.03 -15.46
CA PRO A 17 24.87 12.84 -15.05
C PRO A 17 25.57 11.99 -13.97
N GLU A 18 26.89 11.92 -14.02
CA GLU A 18 27.73 11.20 -13.05
C GLU A 18 27.63 11.79 -11.63
N ALA A 19 27.30 13.07 -11.50
CA ALA A 19 27.09 13.74 -10.21
C ALA A 19 25.67 13.54 -9.65
N LEU A 20 24.74 12.97 -10.45
CA LEU A 20 23.33 12.79 -10.10
C LEU A 20 22.92 11.31 -9.97
N ARG A 21 23.65 10.40 -10.63
CA ARG A 21 23.32 8.98 -10.65
C ARG A 21 23.85 8.26 -9.41
N CYS A 22 22.95 7.92 -8.49
CA CYS A 22 23.29 7.19 -7.27
C CYS A 22 23.17 5.66 -7.39
N GLN A 23 22.44 5.15 -8.39
CA GLN A 23 22.20 3.72 -8.60
C GLN A 23 22.20 3.38 -10.09
N GLN A 24 22.49 2.12 -10.43
CA GLN A 24 22.44 1.60 -11.82
C GLN A 24 21.38 0.52 -12.02
N LEU A 25 20.81 0.00 -10.93
CA LEU A 25 19.82 -1.08 -10.97
C LEU A 25 18.41 -0.52 -10.77
N PRO A 26 17.39 -1.08 -11.44
CA PRO A 26 15.99 -0.83 -11.13
C PRO A 26 15.64 -1.18 -9.68
N LEU A 27 14.61 -0.53 -9.13
CA LEU A 27 14.14 -0.77 -7.76
C LEU A 27 13.80 -2.25 -7.50
N ILE A 28 13.23 -2.96 -8.48
CA ILE A 28 12.87 -4.37 -8.34
C ILE A 28 14.09 -5.28 -8.17
N ASP A 29 15.19 -4.98 -8.87
CA ASP A 29 16.43 -5.73 -8.73
C ASP A 29 17.07 -5.47 -7.37
N MET A 30 17.04 -4.21 -6.90
CA MET A 30 17.50 -3.85 -5.55
C MET A 30 16.71 -4.60 -4.46
N LEU A 31 15.39 -4.74 -4.62
CA LEU A 31 14.55 -5.54 -3.73
C LEU A 31 14.98 -7.02 -3.76
N ASN A 32 15.15 -7.61 -4.94
CA ASN A 32 15.58 -9.00 -5.08
C ASN A 32 16.99 -9.24 -4.51
N MET A 33 17.82 -8.19 -4.42
CA MET A 33 19.14 -8.21 -3.78
C MET A 33 19.12 -7.98 -2.26
N GLY A 34 17.95 -7.73 -1.65
CA GLY A 34 17.82 -7.57 -0.19
C GLY A 34 17.72 -6.13 0.30
N ILE A 35 17.67 -5.12 -0.57
CA ILE A 35 17.45 -3.73 -0.14
C ILE A 35 16.00 -3.56 0.31
N ARG A 36 15.78 -3.00 1.49
CA ARG A 36 14.45 -2.75 2.09
C ARG A 36 14.20 -1.30 2.47
N VAL A 37 15.21 -0.44 2.29
CA VAL A 37 15.13 0.99 2.65
C VAL A 37 15.42 1.79 1.40
N PHE A 38 14.49 2.67 1.03
CA PHE A 38 14.60 3.50 -0.17
C PHE A 38 14.47 4.98 0.20
N ASP A 39 15.45 5.79 -0.22
CA ASP A 39 15.34 7.25 -0.20
C ASP A 39 14.77 7.73 -1.53
N LEU A 40 13.55 8.26 -1.49
CA LEU A 40 12.77 8.68 -2.64
C LEU A 40 12.59 10.19 -2.61
N ARG A 41 13.35 10.86 -3.47
CA ARG A 41 13.34 12.30 -3.66
C ARG A 41 12.31 12.67 -4.72
N TYR A 42 11.30 13.43 -4.35
CA TYR A 42 10.12 13.64 -5.18
C TYR A 42 9.78 15.11 -5.42
N ALA A 43 9.19 15.41 -6.56
CA ALA A 43 8.52 16.68 -6.84
C ALA A 43 7.41 16.46 -7.88
N PHE A 44 6.68 17.52 -8.22
CA PHE A 44 5.77 17.46 -9.36
C PHE A 44 6.53 17.22 -10.67
N ASP A 45 5.88 16.52 -11.59
CA ASP A 45 6.24 16.54 -13.01
C ASP A 45 6.12 17.95 -13.59
N PRO A 46 6.73 18.25 -14.75
CA PRO A 46 6.65 19.58 -15.37
C PRO A 46 5.23 20.08 -15.67
N THR A 47 4.24 19.18 -15.70
CA THR A 47 2.82 19.45 -15.91
C THR A 47 2.02 19.63 -14.61
N ASN A 48 2.63 19.44 -13.43
CA ASN A 48 1.99 19.47 -12.11
C ASN A 48 0.80 18.49 -11.95
N THR A 49 0.86 17.36 -12.65
CA THR A 49 -0.18 16.32 -12.69
C THR A 49 0.17 15.08 -11.86
N SER A 50 1.46 14.76 -11.76
CA SER A 50 1.95 13.53 -11.12
C SER A 50 3.14 13.84 -10.22
N ILE A 51 3.33 13.03 -9.17
CA ILE A 51 4.56 13.05 -8.39
C ILE A 51 5.54 12.10 -9.05
N ILE A 52 6.73 12.59 -9.36
CA ILE A 52 7.83 11.83 -9.98
C ILE A 52 9.13 12.05 -9.21
N PHE A 53 10.18 11.33 -9.60
CA PHE A 53 11.44 11.29 -8.85
C PHE A 53 12.55 12.14 -9.48
N TYR A 54 13.30 12.83 -8.63
CA TYR A 54 14.39 13.72 -9.02
C TYR A 54 15.64 13.44 -8.19
N HIS A 55 16.79 13.87 -8.71
CA HIS A 55 17.97 14.12 -7.91
C HIS A 55 18.44 15.53 -8.25
N SER A 56 18.27 16.49 -7.33
CA SER A 56 18.43 17.91 -7.64
C SER A 56 17.63 18.27 -8.91
N GLN A 57 18.22 18.95 -9.88
CA GLN A 57 17.60 19.32 -11.16
C GLN A 57 17.42 18.13 -12.14
N GLY A 58 17.98 16.96 -11.83
CA GLY A 58 17.94 15.79 -12.70
C GLY A 58 16.66 15.00 -12.56
N LEU A 59 15.91 14.85 -13.66
CA LEU A 59 14.78 13.92 -13.74
C LEU A 59 15.29 12.48 -13.77
N LEU A 60 14.79 11.62 -12.87
CA LEU A 60 15.24 10.22 -12.78
C LEU A 60 14.46 9.28 -13.71
N SER A 61 13.19 9.58 -14.00
CA SER A 61 12.36 8.81 -14.93
C SER A 61 11.18 9.63 -15.43
N GLU A 62 10.92 9.59 -16.73
CA GLU A 62 9.74 10.22 -17.36
C GLU A 62 8.47 9.37 -17.20
N THR A 63 8.60 8.11 -16.80
CA THR A 63 7.50 7.14 -16.80
C THR A 63 7.18 6.56 -15.42
N ALA A 64 8.08 6.73 -14.45
CA ALA A 64 7.87 6.28 -13.07
C ALA A 64 7.31 7.41 -12.21
N SER A 65 6.02 7.33 -11.90
CA SER A 65 5.39 8.14 -10.86
C SER A 65 5.50 7.48 -9.49
N LEU A 66 5.25 8.24 -8.43
CA LEU A 66 5.14 7.73 -7.07
C LEU A 66 4.03 6.67 -6.96
N ASP A 67 2.89 6.89 -7.61
CA ASP A 67 1.80 5.90 -7.65
C ASP A 67 2.33 4.56 -8.19
N ASN A 68 2.97 4.58 -9.37
CA ASN A 68 3.50 3.37 -10.02
C ASN A 68 4.53 2.65 -9.13
N VAL A 69 5.43 3.39 -8.48
CA VAL A 69 6.46 2.80 -7.60
C VAL A 69 5.85 2.19 -6.35
N LEU A 70 4.90 2.86 -5.70
CA LEU A 70 4.20 2.31 -4.54
C LEU A 70 3.47 1.01 -4.90
N PHE A 71 2.78 0.96 -6.03
CA PHE A 71 2.14 -0.28 -6.49
C PHE A 71 3.13 -1.38 -6.84
N GLY A 72 4.27 -1.04 -7.44
CA GLY A 72 5.37 -2.00 -7.65
C GLY A 72 5.89 -2.58 -6.33
N PHE A 73 6.03 -1.76 -5.30
CA PHE A 73 6.41 -2.19 -3.96
C PHE A 73 5.36 -3.06 -3.29
N TYR A 74 4.09 -2.68 -3.35
CA TYR A 74 3.00 -3.52 -2.82
C TYR A 74 2.94 -4.86 -3.55
N ARG A 75 3.07 -4.87 -4.88
CA ARG A 75 3.12 -6.11 -5.65
C ARG A 75 4.32 -6.98 -5.28
N TRP A 76 5.49 -6.38 -5.07
CA TRP A 76 6.65 -7.15 -4.64
C TRP A 76 6.46 -7.73 -3.24
N LEU A 77 5.92 -6.98 -2.28
CA LEU A 77 5.56 -7.47 -0.95
C LEU A 77 4.52 -8.59 -0.98
N ASP A 78 3.60 -8.54 -1.94
CA ASP A 78 2.60 -9.57 -2.18
C ASP A 78 3.21 -10.92 -2.58
N ASP A 79 4.30 -10.88 -3.35
CA ASP A 79 5.08 -12.05 -3.73
C ASP A 79 6.13 -12.44 -2.67
N HIS A 80 6.35 -11.59 -1.65
CA HIS A 80 7.33 -11.76 -0.57
C HIS A 80 6.71 -11.40 0.80
N PRO A 81 5.72 -12.17 1.29
CA PRO A 81 4.86 -11.78 2.42
C PRO A 81 5.56 -11.70 3.78
N SER A 82 6.81 -12.16 3.89
CA SER A 82 7.64 -12.02 5.10
C SER A 82 8.43 -10.71 5.16
N GLU A 83 8.42 -9.94 4.08
CA GLU A 83 9.29 -8.77 3.92
C GLU A 83 8.56 -7.48 4.29
N ALA A 84 9.34 -6.43 4.54
CA ALA A 84 8.83 -5.09 4.83
C ALA A 84 9.70 -4.04 4.16
N LEU A 85 9.13 -2.88 3.84
CA LEU A 85 9.84 -1.77 3.21
C LEU A 85 9.75 -0.51 4.08
N PHE A 86 10.87 0.22 4.15
CA PHE A 86 10.93 1.57 4.71
C PHE A 86 11.18 2.57 3.59
N LEU A 87 10.25 3.50 3.41
CA LEU A 87 10.34 4.53 2.39
C LEU A 87 10.57 5.89 3.05
N SER A 88 11.69 6.53 2.73
CA SER A 88 11.91 7.95 3.02
C SER A 88 11.38 8.74 1.83
N LEU A 89 10.34 9.55 2.04
CA LEU A 89 9.79 10.46 1.03
C LEU A 89 10.22 11.88 1.38
N GLN A 90 11.06 12.48 0.53
CA GLN A 90 11.55 13.84 0.73
C GLN A 90 11.32 14.71 -0.51
N TYR A 91 10.70 15.88 -0.31
CA TYR A 91 10.56 16.87 -1.38
C TYR A 91 11.92 17.32 -1.92
N GLU A 92 12.06 17.32 -3.25
CA GLU A 92 13.25 17.77 -3.97
C GLU A 92 13.01 19.17 -4.57
N GLY A 93 13.83 20.13 -4.17
CA GLY A 93 13.72 21.53 -4.59
C GLY A 93 14.42 21.81 -5.93
N SER A 94 14.08 22.96 -6.53
CA SER A 94 14.74 23.44 -7.76
C SER A 94 14.68 22.46 -8.93
N THR A 95 13.59 21.69 -9.05
CA THR A 95 13.39 20.63 -10.04
C THR A 95 12.82 21.18 -11.36
N ALA A 96 11.50 21.39 -11.43
CA ALA A 96 10.81 21.97 -12.59
C ALA A 96 10.33 23.40 -12.30
N ARG A 97 10.18 24.22 -13.36
CA ARG A 97 9.83 25.65 -13.26
C ARG A 97 8.60 25.96 -12.37
N TYR A 98 7.64 25.04 -12.32
CA TYR A 98 6.40 25.19 -11.57
C TYR A 98 6.26 24.18 -10.42
N ALA A 99 7.25 23.30 -10.25
CA ALA A 99 7.28 22.39 -9.11
C ALA A 99 7.70 23.18 -7.87
N SER A 100 6.82 23.20 -6.89
CA SER A 100 7.06 23.84 -5.60
C SER A 100 6.45 22.99 -4.50
N ASN A 101 7.06 23.04 -3.31
CA ASN A 101 6.47 22.44 -2.12
C ASN A 101 5.27 23.28 -1.66
N ASN A 102 4.11 23.03 -2.25
CA ASN A 102 2.88 23.78 -2.04
C ASN A 102 1.71 22.88 -1.66
N ALA A 103 0.56 23.47 -1.35
CA ALA A 103 -0.64 22.73 -0.96
C ALA A 103 -1.11 21.74 -2.03
N ALA A 104 -0.96 22.04 -3.32
CA ALA A 104 -1.34 21.12 -4.38
C ALA A 104 -0.45 19.86 -4.38
N LEU A 105 0.87 20.01 -4.20
CA LEU A 105 1.79 18.87 -4.09
C LEU A 105 1.51 18.03 -2.86
N GLN A 106 1.30 18.69 -1.71
CA GLN A 106 0.99 18.00 -0.46
C GLN A 106 -0.35 17.25 -0.54
N ASN A 107 -1.37 17.86 -1.15
CA ASN A 107 -2.64 17.18 -1.42
C ASN A 107 -2.47 16.02 -2.39
N LYS A 108 -1.68 16.17 -3.46
CA LYS A 108 -1.41 15.06 -4.39
C LYS A 108 -0.71 13.90 -3.67
N LEU A 109 0.28 14.19 -2.82
CA LEU A 109 0.97 13.17 -2.03
C LEU A 109 0.01 12.48 -1.07
N PHE A 110 -0.78 13.27 -0.34
CA PHE A 110 -1.83 12.76 0.53
C PHE A 110 -2.75 11.82 -0.24
N TYR A 111 -3.32 12.27 -1.37
CA TYR A 111 -4.18 11.44 -2.18
C TYR A 111 -3.46 10.18 -2.66
N THR A 112 -2.27 10.27 -3.26
CA THR A 112 -1.48 9.10 -3.69
C THR A 112 -1.29 8.07 -2.56
N LEU A 113 -1.16 8.51 -1.31
CA LEU A 113 -1.05 7.63 -0.14
C LEU A 113 -2.40 7.17 0.44
N THR A 114 -3.52 7.76 0.03
CA THR A 114 -4.87 7.50 0.57
C THR A 114 -5.92 7.24 -0.51
N GLN A 115 -5.56 6.89 -1.75
CA GLN A 115 -6.49 6.65 -2.85
C GLN A 115 -7.20 5.29 -2.74
N TRP A 116 -7.98 5.07 -1.68
CA TRP A 116 -8.95 3.97 -1.66
C TRP A 116 -10.20 4.36 -0.89
N GLU A 117 -11.32 3.71 -1.24
CA GLU A 117 -12.62 3.94 -0.59
C GLU A 117 -12.58 3.50 0.87
N ASP A 118 -13.18 4.34 1.73
CA ASP A 118 -13.29 4.08 3.16
C ASP A 118 -14.16 2.85 3.42
N ASN A 119 -13.66 1.93 4.24
CA ASN A 119 -14.37 0.71 4.67
C ASN A 119 -14.82 -0.20 3.51
N GLY A 120 -14.00 -0.31 2.45
CA GLY A 120 -14.36 -1.02 1.23
C GLY A 120 -14.27 -2.54 1.32
N VAL A 121 -15.37 -3.23 0.99
CA VAL A 121 -15.45 -4.71 1.02
C VAL A 121 -14.82 -5.41 -0.19
N ASN A 122 -14.75 -4.72 -1.34
CA ASN A 122 -14.21 -5.26 -2.60
C ASN A 122 -13.76 -4.10 -3.49
N LEU A 123 -12.63 -3.52 -3.13
CA LEU A 123 -12.04 -2.39 -3.82
C LEU A 123 -11.19 -2.88 -5.00
N SER A 124 -11.23 -2.14 -6.09
CA SER A 124 -10.40 -2.40 -7.27
C SER A 124 -9.77 -1.10 -7.75
N LEU A 125 -8.45 -1.08 -7.84
CA LEU A 125 -7.70 0.09 -8.30
C LEU A 125 -6.75 -0.31 -9.42
N ILE A 126 -6.95 0.26 -10.61
CA ILE A 126 -6.07 0.04 -11.77
C ILE A 126 -4.80 0.85 -11.54
N TYR A 127 -3.69 0.17 -11.25
CA TYR A 127 -2.41 0.82 -11.00
C TYR A 127 -1.47 0.79 -12.19
N ASN A 128 -1.71 -0.09 -13.16
CA ASN A 128 -1.02 -0.09 -14.44
C ASN A 128 -2.03 -0.36 -15.55
N SER A 129 -2.55 0.69 -16.16
CA SER A 129 -3.55 0.60 -17.23
C SER A 129 -2.99 -0.03 -18.51
N LYS A 130 -1.68 0.11 -18.77
CA LYS A 130 -1.01 -0.45 -19.95
C LYS A 130 -0.92 -1.98 -19.88
N GLU A 131 -0.64 -2.51 -18.70
CA GLU A 131 -0.54 -3.96 -18.45
C GLU A 131 -1.84 -4.53 -17.87
N ASN A 132 -2.87 -3.69 -17.72
CA ASN A 132 -4.15 -4.05 -17.12
C ASN A 132 -4.00 -4.64 -15.69
N LEU A 133 -3.01 -4.17 -14.93
CA LEU A 133 -2.81 -4.62 -13.56
C LEU A 133 -3.71 -3.81 -12.62
N THR A 134 -4.49 -4.57 -11.86
CA THR A 134 -5.45 -4.07 -10.87
C THR A 134 -5.07 -4.57 -9.49
N ALA A 135 -5.13 -3.72 -8.48
CA ALA A 135 -5.06 -4.08 -7.08
C ALA A 135 -6.47 -4.41 -6.58
N TYR A 136 -6.64 -5.58 -5.95
CA TYR A 136 -7.88 -6.00 -5.32
C TYR A 136 -7.73 -5.95 -3.80
N ILE A 137 -8.43 -5.00 -3.19
CA ILE A 137 -8.22 -4.63 -1.78
C ILE A 137 -9.51 -4.91 -0.99
N GLU A 138 -9.37 -5.56 0.16
CA GLU A 138 -10.43 -5.72 1.15
C GLU A 138 -10.02 -4.98 2.42
N ASP A 139 -10.62 -3.83 2.67
CA ASP A 139 -10.41 -2.98 3.85
C ASP A 139 -11.75 -2.74 4.58
N TYR A 140 -12.52 -3.81 4.79
CA TYR A 140 -13.81 -3.74 5.49
C TYR A 140 -13.59 -3.65 7.00
N TYR A 141 -12.84 -2.64 7.46
CA TYR A 141 -12.41 -2.54 8.86
C TYR A 141 -13.58 -2.31 9.81
N GLN A 142 -14.72 -1.80 9.35
CA GLN A 142 -15.91 -1.58 10.16
C GLN A 142 -17.15 -2.30 9.62
N PRO A 143 -17.44 -3.54 10.06
CA PRO A 143 -18.64 -4.25 9.65
C PRO A 143 -19.91 -3.42 9.84
N LEU A 144 -20.73 -3.34 8.79
CA LEU A 144 -21.98 -2.58 8.74
C LEU A 144 -23.17 -3.49 9.11
N THR A 145 -22.97 -4.38 10.08
CA THR A 145 -24.07 -5.18 10.65
C THR A 145 -25.12 -4.27 11.27
N PRO A 146 -26.38 -4.74 11.43
CA PRO A 146 -27.38 -4.00 12.19
C PRO A 146 -26.87 -3.53 13.56
N PHE A 147 -27.29 -2.33 13.98
CA PHE A 147 -26.96 -1.83 15.32
C PHE A 147 -27.54 -2.77 16.39
N GLY A 148 -26.71 -3.18 17.34
CA GLY A 148 -27.07 -4.16 18.37
C GLY A 148 -26.75 -5.61 17.99
N SER A 149 -26.19 -5.86 16.79
CA SER A 149 -25.69 -7.18 16.41
C SER A 149 -24.64 -7.68 17.39
N ASN A 150 -24.64 -8.98 17.65
CA ASN A 150 -23.64 -9.56 18.55
C ASN A 150 -22.26 -9.66 17.88
N ALA A 151 -21.22 -9.89 18.69
CA ALA A 151 -19.85 -10.02 18.21
C ALA A 151 -19.67 -11.12 17.15
N THR A 152 -20.39 -12.26 17.29
CA THR A 152 -20.30 -13.36 16.33
C THR A 152 -20.74 -12.93 14.93
N GLU A 153 -21.79 -12.14 14.81
CA GLU A 153 -22.27 -11.62 13.52
C GLU A 153 -21.28 -10.63 12.89
N ASN A 154 -20.75 -9.69 13.69
CA ASN A 154 -19.71 -8.75 13.25
C ASN A 154 -18.46 -9.48 12.73
N ILE A 155 -17.95 -10.43 13.51
CA ILE A 155 -16.81 -11.28 13.14
C ILE A 155 -17.13 -12.07 11.86
N GLN A 156 -18.35 -12.57 11.71
CA GLN A 156 -18.76 -13.31 10.52
C GLN A 156 -18.73 -12.45 9.26
N TRP A 157 -19.26 -11.23 9.31
CA TRP A 157 -19.28 -10.33 8.17
C TRP A 157 -17.85 -9.93 7.76
N LYS A 158 -16.99 -9.63 8.74
CA LYS A 158 -15.57 -9.37 8.47
C LYS A 158 -14.87 -10.57 7.85
N TYR A 159 -14.99 -11.74 8.47
CA TYR A 159 -14.40 -12.97 7.96
C TYR A 159 -14.86 -13.30 6.54
N ASN A 160 -16.14 -13.09 6.23
CA ASN A 160 -16.68 -13.31 4.89
C ASN A 160 -16.06 -12.36 3.86
N ALA A 161 -15.92 -11.07 4.19
CA ALA A 161 -15.25 -10.09 3.33
C ALA A 161 -13.81 -10.53 3.03
N THR A 162 -13.03 -10.78 4.09
CA THR A 162 -11.62 -11.16 3.98
C THR A 162 -11.46 -12.46 3.18
N THR A 163 -12.20 -13.53 3.52
CA THR A 163 -12.09 -14.81 2.79
C THR A 163 -12.59 -14.74 1.35
N THR A 164 -13.57 -13.90 1.04
CA THR A 164 -14.00 -13.68 -0.35
C THR A 164 -12.86 -13.13 -1.20
N ASN A 165 -12.12 -12.14 -0.70
CA ASN A 165 -10.99 -11.57 -1.44
C ASN A 165 -9.79 -12.53 -1.49
N LEU A 166 -9.53 -13.30 -0.42
CA LEU A 166 -8.51 -14.36 -0.41
C LEU A 166 -8.82 -15.49 -1.42
N ILE A 167 -10.08 -15.92 -1.51
CA ILE A 167 -10.51 -16.92 -2.50
C ILE A 167 -10.33 -16.37 -3.92
N LYS A 168 -10.62 -15.08 -4.13
CA LYS A 168 -10.37 -14.41 -5.41
C LYS A 168 -8.87 -14.40 -5.73
N ALA A 169 -8.00 -14.09 -4.76
CA ALA A 169 -6.54 -14.16 -4.93
C ALA A 169 -6.06 -15.57 -5.33
N ALA A 170 -6.62 -16.60 -4.71
CA ALA A 170 -6.27 -17.99 -4.96
C ALA A 170 -6.67 -18.50 -6.36
N ALA A 171 -7.70 -17.88 -6.97
CA ALA A 171 -8.35 -18.40 -8.16
C ALA A 171 -8.25 -17.49 -9.40
N GLN A 172 -8.10 -16.18 -9.22
CA GLN A 172 -8.25 -15.18 -10.27
C GLN A 172 -7.09 -14.17 -10.25
N HIS A 173 -6.84 -13.53 -11.38
CA HIS A 173 -5.91 -12.40 -11.51
C HIS A 173 -4.51 -12.66 -10.90
N ARG A 174 -3.82 -13.71 -11.36
CA ARG A 174 -2.53 -14.16 -10.80
C ARG A 174 -1.44 -13.07 -10.77
N ASP A 175 -1.49 -12.18 -11.75
CA ASP A 175 -0.51 -11.09 -11.91
C ASP A 175 -0.96 -9.79 -11.22
N SER A 176 -2.16 -9.77 -10.62
CA SER A 176 -2.68 -8.65 -9.83
C SER A 176 -2.25 -8.70 -8.38
N LEU A 177 -2.16 -7.51 -7.77
CA LEU A 177 -1.94 -7.32 -6.34
C LEU A 177 -3.21 -7.67 -5.55
N PHE A 178 -3.08 -8.43 -4.46
CA PHE A 178 -4.15 -8.66 -3.49
C PHE A 178 -3.74 -8.18 -2.11
N TRP A 179 -4.57 -7.35 -1.47
CA TRP A 179 -4.31 -6.82 -0.13
C TRP A 179 -5.55 -6.97 0.74
N ASN A 180 -5.42 -7.71 1.82
CA ASN A 180 -6.51 -8.04 2.72
C ASN A 180 -6.21 -7.50 4.12
N TRP A 181 -7.22 -6.91 4.77
CA TRP A 181 -7.13 -6.47 6.15
C TRP A 181 -7.97 -7.40 7.01
N ALA A 182 -7.38 -8.40 7.68
CA ALA A 182 -8.11 -9.23 8.64
C ALA A 182 -8.52 -8.45 9.91
N SER A 183 -7.83 -7.35 10.19
CA SER A 183 -8.12 -6.39 11.26
C SER A 183 -9.48 -5.70 11.09
N GLY A 184 -10.09 -5.27 12.20
CA GLY A 184 -11.33 -4.51 12.16
C GLY A 184 -11.94 -4.24 13.54
N THR A 185 -12.99 -3.43 13.57
CA THR A 185 -13.73 -3.01 14.77
C THR A 185 -15.19 -2.70 14.40
N ASN A 186 -16.11 -2.67 15.36
CA ASN A 186 -17.39 -1.98 15.17
C ASN A 186 -17.69 -1.13 16.40
N THR A 187 -16.97 -0.01 16.53
CA THR A 187 -17.08 0.89 17.69
C THR A 187 -18.41 1.62 17.76
N LEU A 188 -19.15 1.70 16.65
CA LEU A 188 -20.48 2.31 16.58
C LEU A 188 -21.60 1.35 17.01
N ASN A 189 -21.28 0.07 17.24
CA ASN A 189 -22.22 -0.94 17.72
C ASN A 189 -22.52 -0.79 19.22
N ALA A 190 -23.57 -1.47 19.72
CA ALA A 190 -23.91 -1.56 21.13
C ALA A 190 -24.19 -3.02 21.56
N PRO A 191 -23.31 -3.65 22.37
CA PRO A 191 -22.03 -3.11 22.85
C PRO A 191 -21.01 -2.93 21.70
N PRO A 192 -20.02 -2.03 21.84
CA PRO A 192 -18.96 -1.85 20.84
C PRO A 192 -18.10 -3.12 20.68
N ASP A 193 -17.73 -3.45 19.43
CA ASP A 193 -16.81 -4.54 19.12
C ASP A 193 -15.39 -4.00 18.90
N TRP A 194 -14.53 -4.12 19.91
CA TRP A 194 -13.14 -3.66 19.85
C TRP A 194 -12.27 -4.54 18.93
N PRO A 195 -11.12 -4.03 18.44
CA PRO A 195 -10.18 -4.81 17.63
C PRO A 195 -9.83 -6.18 18.22
N ARG A 196 -9.65 -6.25 19.55
CA ARG A 196 -9.41 -7.53 20.25
C ARG A 196 -10.57 -8.52 20.10
N THR A 197 -11.81 -8.04 20.26
CA THR A 197 -13.01 -8.88 20.12
C THR A 197 -13.16 -9.36 18.68
N MET A 198 -12.91 -8.50 17.70
CA MET A 198 -12.97 -8.87 16.28
C MET A 198 -11.89 -9.89 15.91
N ALA A 199 -10.65 -9.66 16.32
CA ALA A 199 -9.52 -10.54 15.99
C ALA A 199 -9.59 -11.89 16.72
N LEU A 200 -9.89 -11.88 18.02
CA LEU A 200 -9.75 -13.05 18.90
C LEU A 200 -11.06 -13.66 19.39
N GLY A 201 -12.17 -12.93 19.23
CA GLY A 201 -13.44 -13.26 19.87
C GLY A 201 -13.47 -12.81 21.34
N ASN A 202 -14.55 -13.13 22.03
CA ASN A 202 -14.74 -12.90 23.47
C ASN A 202 -14.83 -14.21 24.28
N GLY A 203 -14.44 -15.34 23.68
CA GLY A 203 -14.38 -16.67 24.29
C GLY A 203 -15.75 -17.33 24.46
N SER A 204 -16.64 -16.73 25.27
CA SER A 204 -17.90 -17.36 25.67
C SER A 204 -19.06 -17.13 24.68
N LEU A 205 -19.07 -16.00 23.97
CA LEU A 205 -20.16 -15.61 23.05
C LEU A 205 -19.75 -15.67 21.58
N THR A 206 -18.50 -16.08 21.31
CA THR A 206 -17.92 -16.28 19.98
C THR A 206 -17.32 -17.69 19.90
N PRO A 207 -18.15 -18.74 19.74
CA PRO A 207 -17.72 -20.13 19.88
C PRO A 207 -16.67 -20.57 18.84
N PHE A 208 -16.56 -19.85 17.73
CA PHE A 208 -15.55 -20.09 16.69
C PHE A 208 -14.33 -19.15 16.80
N GLY A 209 -14.23 -18.38 17.89
CA GLY A 209 -13.24 -17.32 18.05
C GLY A 209 -13.51 -16.10 17.15
N GLY A 210 -12.51 -15.26 17.01
CA GLY A 210 -12.49 -14.10 16.13
C GLY A 210 -12.00 -14.43 14.72
N VAL A 211 -11.74 -13.38 13.95
CA VAL A 211 -11.27 -13.50 12.57
C VAL A 211 -9.97 -14.31 12.50
N ASN A 212 -9.04 -14.14 13.44
CA ASN A 212 -7.75 -14.84 13.43
C ASN A 212 -7.92 -16.35 13.63
N GLN A 213 -8.74 -16.79 14.59
CA GLN A 213 -9.00 -18.21 14.83
C GLN A 213 -9.63 -18.88 13.61
N ARG A 214 -10.53 -18.16 12.94
CA ARG A 214 -11.23 -18.68 11.76
C ARG A 214 -10.33 -18.69 10.53
N LEU A 215 -9.49 -17.67 10.35
CA LEU A 215 -8.50 -17.62 9.27
C LEU A 215 -7.44 -18.71 9.40
N LEU A 216 -7.05 -19.09 10.63
CA LEU A 216 -6.16 -20.23 10.84
C LEU A 216 -6.70 -21.51 10.19
N GLU A 217 -7.98 -21.83 10.40
CA GLU A 217 -8.60 -23.01 9.80
C GLU A 217 -8.78 -22.86 8.29
N PHE A 218 -9.06 -21.65 7.79
CA PHE A 218 -9.10 -21.36 6.37
C PHE A 218 -7.73 -21.59 5.71
N PHE A 219 -6.65 -21.04 6.26
CA PHE A 219 -5.28 -21.14 5.71
C PHE A 219 -4.77 -22.58 5.62
N LYS A 220 -5.12 -23.43 6.59
CA LYS A 220 -4.81 -24.88 6.53
C LYS A 220 -5.36 -25.54 5.26
N GLN A 221 -6.45 -25.01 4.70
CA GLN A 221 -7.11 -25.53 3.50
C GLN A 221 -6.58 -24.90 2.20
N GLN A 222 -5.73 -23.87 2.29
CA GLN A 222 -5.28 -23.11 1.12
C GLN A 222 -3.89 -23.53 0.60
N LYS A 223 -3.37 -24.70 0.96
CA LYS A 223 -2.01 -25.11 0.54
C LYS A 223 -1.77 -24.96 -0.97
N CYS A 224 -0.59 -24.46 -1.31
CA CYS A 224 -0.12 -24.10 -2.65
C CYS A 224 -0.97 -23.03 -3.36
N LYS A 225 -1.63 -22.14 -2.61
CA LYS A 225 -2.40 -21.01 -3.16
C LYS A 225 -1.72 -19.67 -2.83
N ARG A 226 -1.73 -18.76 -3.80
CA ARG A 226 -1.38 -17.36 -3.58
C ARG A 226 -2.59 -16.63 -3.01
N LEU A 227 -2.50 -16.20 -1.76
CA LEU A 227 -3.57 -15.46 -1.08
C LEU A 227 -3.34 -13.94 -1.05
N GLY A 228 -2.13 -13.54 -1.42
CA GLY A 228 -1.67 -12.17 -1.35
C GLY A 228 -1.32 -11.70 0.06
N MET A 229 -1.27 -10.39 0.31
CA MET A 229 -0.95 -9.81 1.61
C MET A 229 -2.14 -9.86 2.57
N VAL A 230 -1.87 -10.17 3.84
CA VAL A 230 -2.89 -10.16 4.91
C VAL A 230 -2.37 -9.41 6.13
N MET A 231 -3.07 -8.34 6.51
CA MET A 231 -2.78 -7.54 7.70
C MET A 231 -3.61 -8.04 8.89
N PHE A 232 -2.98 -8.28 10.03
CA PHE A 232 -3.65 -8.83 11.22
C PHE A 232 -3.53 -7.88 12.41
N ASP A 233 -4.61 -7.75 13.19
CA ASP A 233 -4.52 -7.36 14.60
C ASP A 233 -4.18 -8.59 15.45
N PHE A 234 -3.38 -8.42 16.50
CA PHE A 234 -2.98 -9.52 17.39
C PHE A 234 -2.42 -10.73 16.61
N PHE A 235 -1.50 -10.45 15.68
CA PHE A 235 -0.94 -11.43 14.74
C PHE A 235 -0.31 -12.66 15.42
N ASP A 236 0.11 -12.51 16.68
CA ASP A 236 0.67 -13.56 17.53
C ASP A 236 -0.39 -14.50 18.11
N GLN A 237 -1.67 -14.28 17.81
CA GLN A 237 -2.79 -15.05 18.35
C GLN A 237 -3.80 -15.44 17.24
N PRO A 238 -3.99 -16.74 16.97
CA PRO A 238 -3.30 -17.89 17.58
C PRO A 238 -1.79 -17.91 17.32
N SER A 239 -1.01 -18.52 18.22
CA SER A 239 0.47 -18.55 18.15
C SER A 239 1.05 -19.15 16.87
N VAL A 240 0.26 -19.95 16.15
CA VAL A 240 0.65 -20.60 14.89
C VAL A 240 0.04 -19.93 13.65
N LEU A 241 -0.64 -18.78 13.80
CA LEU A 241 -1.34 -18.09 12.71
C LEU A 241 -0.39 -17.70 11.59
N ILE A 242 0.65 -16.94 11.93
CA ILE A 242 1.63 -16.45 10.95
C ILE A 242 2.40 -17.61 10.33
N ASP A 243 2.86 -18.57 11.13
CA ASP A 243 3.53 -19.77 10.61
C ASP A 243 2.64 -20.54 9.63
N THR A 244 1.34 -20.68 9.94
CA THR A 244 0.40 -21.36 9.04
C THR A 244 0.22 -20.61 7.74
N PHE A 245 0.13 -19.27 7.80
CA PHE A 245 -0.02 -18.40 6.64
C PHE A 245 1.22 -18.39 5.73
N LEU A 246 2.42 -18.33 6.32
CA LEU A 246 3.67 -18.35 5.56
C LEU A 246 4.00 -19.73 4.96
N GLN A 247 3.39 -20.80 5.46
CA GLN A 247 3.54 -22.17 4.95
C GLN A 247 2.47 -22.55 3.92
N ILE A 248 1.63 -21.62 3.47
CA ILE A 248 0.59 -21.88 2.48
C ILE A 248 1.21 -22.34 1.17
#